data_AF-A0A4Y2CUP7-F1
#
_entry.id   AF-A0A4Y2CUP7-F1
#
_cell.length_a   1.000
_cell.length_b   1.000
_cell.length_c   1.000
_cell.angle_alpha   90.00
_cell.angle_beta   90.00
_cell.angle_gamma   90.00
#
_symmetry.space_group_name_H-M   'P 1'
#
loop_
_entity.id
_entity.type
_entity.pdbx_description
1 polymer ?
#
loop_
_entity_poly.entity_id
_entity_poly.type
_entity_poly.pdbx_seq_one_letter_code
_entity_poly.pdbx_strand_id
1 'polypeptide(L)'
;MTNLFTRIAQEILLKSTDIKLGWISAHVGYSGYEEADKLDKKAAQEVTPTYIPAPRNQVKVLLQKESIIRWQTEWDNGEIGRSVYNILPKVKITPSPWERTEIIFVTGHGPLKTYLKRFNIRNRDSCGYGDMGSQLHYDTSCPLTRSYYLKKPSADLEPQRWKKSSEQQYF
;
A
#
# COMPACT_ATOMS: atom_id res chain seq x y z
N MET A 1 -3.90 -4.63 5.50
CA MET A 1 -4.58 -5.30 6.63
C MET A 1 -5.80 -4.48 7.02
N THR A 2 -7.01 -5.00 6.81
CA THR A 2 -8.23 -4.41 7.40
C THR A 2 -8.31 -4.86 8.85
N ASN A 3 -8.46 -3.91 9.79
CA ASN A 3 -8.63 -4.22 11.22
C ASN A 3 -9.90 -5.08 11.41
N LEU A 4 -9.85 -6.07 12.31
CA LEU A 4 -10.93 -7.00 12.67
C LEU A 4 -12.29 -6.29 12.83
N PHE A 5 -12.31 -5.10 13.42
CA PHE A 5 -13.52 -4.27 13.55
C PHE A 5 -14.16 -3.92 12.21
N THR A 6 -13.35 -3.54 11.22
CA THR A 6 -13.81 -3.21 9.86
C THR A 6 -14.48 -4.40 9.20
N ARG A 7 -13.92 -5.61 9.40
CA ARG A 7 -14.47 -6.84 8.81
C ARG A 7 -15.80 -7.21 9.43
N ILE A 8 -15.90 -7.12 10.75
CA ILE A 8 -17.14 -7.39 11.50
C ILE A 8 -18.23 -6.39 11.12
N ALA A 9 -17.90 -5.09 11.08
CA ALA A 9 -18.83 -4.05 10.67
C ALA A 9 -19.34 -4.28 9.23
N GLN A 10 -18.45 -4.63 8.31
CA GLN A 10 -18.81 -4.95 6.93
C GLN A 10 -19.73 -6.17 6.84
N GLU A 11 -19.46 -7.24 7.59
CA GLU A 11 -20.31 -8.44 7.61
C GLU A 11 -21.72 -8.15 8.15
N ILE A 12 -21.85 -7.30 9.18
CA ILE A 12 -23.14 -6.90 9.74
C ILE A 12 -23.93 -6.07 8.74
N LEU A 13 -23.28 -5.09 8.10
CA LEU A 13 -23.92 -4.23 7.10
C LEU A 13 -24.35 -5.01 5.85
N LEU A 14 -23.60 -6.05 5.46
CA LEU A 14 -23.97 -6.90 4.32
C LEU A 14 -25.14 -7.86 4.63
N LYS A 15 -25.38 -8.18 5.89
CA LYS A 15 -26.45 -9.10 6.33
C LYS A 15 -27.75 -8.38 6.71
N SER A 16 -27.74 -7.06 6.85
CA SER A 16 -28.92 -6.29 7.24
C SER A 16 -29.49 -5.51 6.05
N THR A 17 -30.80 -5.65 5.81
CA THR A 17 -31.52 -4.91 4.77
C THR A 17 -32.07 -3.56 5.25
N ASP A 18 -32.11 -3.34 6.57
CA ASP A 18 -32.88 -2.25 7.17
C ASP A 18 -32.00 -1.13 7.76
N ILE A 19 -30.67 -1.30 7.71
CA ILE A 19 -29.72 -0.29 8.18
C ILE A 19 -29.48 0.73 7.07
N LYS A 20 -29.77 2.01 7.36
CA LYS A 20 -29.45 3.14 6.48
C LYS A 20 -28.27 3.91 7.05
N LEU A 21 -27.24 4.10 6.24
CA LEU A 21 -26.09 4.93 6.59
C LEU A 21 -26.25 6.31 5.92
N GLY A 22 -26.05 7.36 6.69
CA GLY A 22 -26.06 8.74 6.22
C GLY A 22 -24.91 9.51 6.85
N TRP A 23 -24.31 10.42 6.09
CA TRP A 23 -23.33 11.36 6.62
C TRP A 23 -24.05 12.62 7.11
N ILE A 24 -23.73 13.04 8.33
CA ILE A 24 -24.22 14.28 8.93
C ILE A 24 -23.01 15.14 9.22
N SER A 25 -23.09 16.42 8.84
CA SER A 25 -22.03 17.39 9.15
C SER A 25 -21.95 17.67 10.65
N ALA A 26 -20.74 17.72 11.18
CA ALA A 26 -20.48 18.07 12.57
C ALA A 26 -20.89 19.53 12.86
N HIS A 27 -21.29 19.81 14.11
CA HIS A 27 -21.55 21.16 14.64
C HIS A 27 -22.71 21.92 13.97
N VAL A 28 -23.65 21.21 13.35
CA VAL A 28 -24.87 21.79 12.77
C VAL A 28 -26.04 21.79 13.77
N GLY A 29 -25.80 21.39 15.03
CA GLY A 29 -26.79 21.45 16.10
C GLY A 29 -27.79 20.28 16.13
N TYR A 30 -27.49 19.17 15.44
CA TYR A 30 -28.31 17.95 15.52
C TYR A 30 -28.17 17.30 16.90
N SER A 31 -29.26 17.24 17.67
CA SER A 31 -29.24 16.78 19.07
C SER A 31 -28.57 15.43 19.27
N GLY A 32 -28.89 14.41 18.46
CA GLY A 32 -28.29 13.08 18.58
C GLY A 32 -26.77 13.04 18.33
N TYR A 33 -26.26 13.90 17.43
CA TYR A 33 -24.83 14.01 17.18
C TYR A 33 -24.12 14.72 18.33
N GLU A 34 -24.68 15.85 18.80
CA GLU A 34 -24.11 16.61 19.90
C GLU A 34 -24.09 15.79 21.21
N GLU A 35 -25.09 14.95 21.47
CA GLU A 35 -25.09 14.04 22.63
C GLU A 35 -24.03 12.94 22.50
N ALA A 36 -23.85 12.35 21.31
CA ALA A 36 -22.77 11.38 21.07
C ALA A 36 -21.38 12.02 21.25
N ASP A 37 -21.16 13.21 20.70
CA ASP A 37 -19.91 13.96 20.84
C ASP A 37 -19.63 14.37 22.30
N LYS A 38 -20.66 14.75 23.07
CA LYS A 38 -20.54 14.97 24.52
C LYS A 38 -20.11 13.70 25.26
N LEU A 39 -20.66 12.55 24.91
CA LEU A 39 -20.28 11.26 25.50
C LEU A 39 -18.84 10.90 25.17
N ASP A 40 -18.41 11.06 23.92
CA ASP A 40 -17.03 10.83 23.50
C ASP A 40 -16.05 11.76 24.23
N LYS A 41 -16.40 13.05 24.36
CA LYS A 41 -15.60 14.03 25.13
C LYS A 41 -15.52 13.68 26.60
N LYS A 42 -16.63 13.25 27.21
CA LYS A 42 -16.66 12.80 28.61
C LYS A 42 -15.78 11.57 28.80
N ALA A 43 -15.89 10.58 27.91
CA ALA A 43 -15.04 9.40 27.93
C ALA A 43 -13.56 9.76 27.79
N ALA A 44 -13.21 10.71 26.90
CA ALA A 44 -11.85 11.20 26.75
C ALA A 44 -11.29 11.89 28.01
N GLN A 45 -12.15 12.55 28.80
CA GLN A 45 -11.80 13.15 30.08
C GLN A 45 -11.68 12.11 31.21
N GLU A 46 -12.41 11.00 31.11
CA GLU A 46 -12.34 9.87 32.05
C GLU A 46 -11.12 8.97 31.82
N VAL A 47 -10.44 9.09 30.67
CA VAL A 47 -9.15 8.42 30.44
C VAL A 47 -8.11 9.03 31.38
N THR A 48 -7.74 8.28 32.41
CA THR A 48 -6.62 8.65 33.28
C THR A 48 -5.34 8.72 32.43
N PRO A 49 -4.66 9.88 32.37
CA PRO A 49 -3.43 9.99 31.61
C PRO A 49 -2.40 9.02 32.17
N THR A 50 -2.02 8.01 31.40
CA THR A 50 -0.93 7.13 31.79
C THR A 50 0.37 7.94 31.80
N TYR A 51 0.87 8.22 33.00
CA TYR A 51 2.17 8.87 33.16
C TYR A 51 3.25 7.88 32.73
N ILE A 52 3.92 8.17 31.61
CA ILE A 52 5.09 7.43 31.17
C ILE A 52 6.31 8.20 31.70
N PRO A 53 7.11 7.63 32.62
CA PRO A 53 8.29 8.28 33.18
C PRO A 53 9.47 8.26 32.18
N ALA A 54 9.24 8.76 30.96
CA ALA A 54 10.26 8.85 29.92
C ALA A 54 10.01 10.09 29.05
N PRO A 55 11.07 10.80 28.62
CA PRO A 55 10.94 11.85 27.63
C PRO A 55 10.26 11.34 26.36
N ARG A 56 9.37 12.14 25.78
CA ARG A 56 8.65 11.81 24.53
C ARG A 56 9.59 11.33 23.41
N ASN A 57 10.77 11.93 23.31
CA ASN A 57 11.77 11.54 22.30
C ASN A 57 12.26 10.10 22.51
N GLN A 58 12.50 9.68 23.75
CA GLN A 58 12.92 8.32 24.06
C GLN A 58 11.84 7.31 23.68
N VAL A 59 10.58 7.59 24.03
CA VAL A 59 9.43 6.75 23.65
C VAL A 59 9.32 6.68 22.12
N LYS A 60 9.45 7.81 21.43
CA LYS A 60 9.40 7.85 19.96
C LYS A 60 10.49 6.99 19.31
N VAL A 61 11.73 7.06 19.79
CA VAL A 61 12.84 6.25 19.26
C VAL A 61 12.58 4.76 19.47
N LEU A 62 12.11 4.36 20.65
CA LEU A 62 11.77 2.96 20.94
C LEU A 62 10.65 2.45 20.03
N LEU A 63 9.56 3.23 19.90
CA LEU A 63 8.44 2.87 19.02
C LEU A 63 8.87 2.77 17.56
N GLN A 64 9.72 3.67 17.08
CA GLN A 64 10.25 3.59 15.72
C GLN A 64 11.07 2.33 15.50
N LYS A 65 11.94 1.97 16.46
CA LYS A 65 12.76 0.75 16.39
C LYS A 65 11.89 -0.50 16.30
N GLU A 66 10.93 -0.64 17.22
CA GLU A 66 10.00 -1.79 17.23
C GLU A 66 9.14 -1.84 15.96
N SER A 67 8.68 -0.68 15.49
CA SER A 67 7.89 -0.59 14.25
C SER A 67 8.69 -1.04 13.03
N ILE A 68 9.95 -0.63 12.89
CA ILE A 68 10.81 -1.07 11.79
C ILE A 68 11.03 -2.58 11.84
N ILE A 69 11.32 -3.15 13.02
CA ILE A 69 11.54 -4.59 13.17
C ILE A 69 10.29 -5.35 12.73
N ARG A 70 9.13 -4.98 13.26
CA ARG A 70 7.86 -5.60 12.89
C ARG A 70 7.54 -5.46 11.42
N TRP A 71 7.68 -4.26 10.85
CA TRP A 71 7.45 -4.02 9.43
C TRP A 71 8.42 -4.81 8.56
N GLN A 72 9.68 -4.95 8.95
CA GLN A 72 10.65 -5.77 8.23
C GLN A 72 10.22 -7.24 8.26
N THR A 73 9.79 -7.77 9.41
CA THR A 73 9.28 -9.15 9.51
C THR A 73 8.05 -9.37 8.62
N GLU A 74 7.11 -8.43 8.60
CA GLU A 74 5.95 -8.48 7.70
C GLU A 74 6.37 -8.35 6.23
N TRP A 75 7.41 -7.55 5.95
CA TRP A 75 7.93 -7.36 4.61
C TRP A 75 8.67 -8.59 4.08
N ASP A 76 9.46 -9.27 4.91
CA ASP A 76 10.19 -10.48 4.55
C ASP A 76 9.22 -11.65 4.30
N ASN A 77 8.19 -11.79 5.12
CA ASN A 77 7.24 -12.92 5.06
C ASN A 77 6.00 -12.65 4.19
N GLY A 78 5.74 -11.41 3.79
CA GLY A 78 4.55 -11.06 3.02
C GLY A 78 4.56 -11.63 1.59
N GLU A 79 3.39 -11.87 1.02
CA GLU A 79 3.25 -12.33 -0.38
C GLU A 79 2.93 -11.19 -1.36
N ILE A 80 2.51 -10.03 -0.84
CA ILE A 80 2.14 -8.88 -1.66
C ILE A 80 3.38 -8.01 -1.93
N GLY A 81 3.45 -7.42 -3.12
CA GLY A 81 4.50 -6.46 -3.47
C GLY A 81 5.88 -7.09 -3.64
N ARG A 82 5.97 -8.39 -3.95
CA ARG A 82 7.26 -9.10 -4.11
C ARG A 82 8.15 -8.51 -5.20
N SER A 83 7.56 -7.90 -6.24
CA SER A 83 8.32 -7.14 -7.24
C SER A 83 9.11 -6.00 -6.61
N VAL A 84 8.48 -5.25 -5.70
CA VAL A 84 9.09 -4.15 -4.94
C VAL A 84 10.12 -4.70 -3.94
N TYR A 85 9.82 -5.82 -3.26
CA TYR A 85 10.72 -6.47 -2.31
C TYR A 85 12.06 -6.84 -2.95
N ASN A 86 12.05 -7.32 -4.19
CA ASN A 86 13.27 -7.67 -4.92
C ASN A 86 14.19 -6.47 -5.16
N ILE A 87 13.65 -5.25 -5.15
CA ILE A 87 14.43 -4.00 -5.32
C ILE A 87 14.80 -3.40 -3.96
N LEU A 88 13.81 -3.31 -3.07
CA LEU A 88 13.90 -2.72 -1.74
C LEU A 88 13.57 -3.79 -0.68
N PRO A 89 14.48 -4.73 -0.42
CA PRO A 89 14.24 -5.79 0.56
C PRO A 89 14.28 -5.26 2.00
N LYS A 90 14.81 -4.06 2.24
CA LYS A 90 14.91 -3.45 3.57
C LYS A 90 13.99 -2.26 3.72
N VAL A 91 13.17 -2.29 4.76
CA VAL A 91 12.29 -1.20 5.18
C VAL A 91 13.14 -0.04 5.69
N LYS A 92 12.79 1.18 5.25
CA LYS A 92 13.42 2.43 5.70
C LYS A 92 12.33 3.45 6.00
N ILE A 93 12.58 4.30 6.99
CA ILE A 93 11.68 5.43 7.32
C ILE A 93 11.87 6.57 6.32
N THR A 94 13.08 6.71 5.75
CA THR A 94 13.36 7.72 4.74
C THR A 94 12.76 7.30 3.39
N PRO A 95 12.06 8.21 2.70
CA PRO A 95 11.56 7.94 1.37
C PRO A 95 12.74 7.68 0.42
N SER A 96 12.57 6.73 -0.49
CA SER A 96 13.54 6.53 -1.57
C SER A 96 13.39 7.67 -2.58
N PRO A 97 14.49 8.16 -3.19
CA PRO A 97 14.48 9.27 -4.14
C PRO A 97 13.99 8.80 -5.52
N TRP A 98 12.88 8.07 -5.55
CA TRP A 98 12.33 7.51 -6.77
C TRP A 98 11.35 8.49 -7.40
N GLU A 99 11.48 8.66 -8.71
CA GLU A 99 10.56 9.43 -9.51
C GLU A 99 9.20 8.73 -9.60
N ARG A 100 8.15 9.51 -9.86
CA ARG A 100 6.77 8.99 -9.94
C ARG A 100 6.66 7.83 -10.95
N THR A 101 7.35 7.94 -12.08
CA THR A 101 7.38 6.92 -13.14
C THR A 101 7.99 5.62 -12.65
N GLU A 102 9.09 5.69 -11.90
CA GLU A 102 9.77 4.52 -11.32
C GLU A 102 8.88 3.84 -10.28
N ILE A 103 8.19 4.60 -9.43
CA ILE A 103 7.25 4.06 -8.44
C ILE A 103 6.12 3.31 -9.15
N ILE A 104 5.49 3.92 -10.16
CA ILE A 104 4.40 3.29 -10.93
C ILE A 104 4.90 1.99 -11.57
N PHE A 105 6.10 2.05 -12.16
CA PHE A 105 6.73 0.93 -12.83
C PHE A 105 7.01 -0.26 -11.89
N VAL A 106 7.74 -0.02 -10.81
CA VAL A 106 8.17 -1.06 -9.84
C VAL A 106 6.98 -1.69 -9.11
N THR A 107 5.98 -0.88 -8.79
CA THR A 107 4.77 -1.34 -8.10
C THR A 107 3.78 -2.02 -9.05
N GLY A 108 4.01 -1.97 -10.37
CA GLY A 108 3.10 -2.49 -11.37
C GLY A 108 1.75 -1.77 -11.37
N HIS A 109 1.75 -0.49 -11.00
CA HIS A 109 0.56 0.37 -11.01
C HIS A 109 0.36 1.03 -12.39
N GLY A 110 -0.80 1.65 -12.59
CA GLY A 110 -1.09 2.43 -13.79
C GLY A 110 -1.91 1.67 -14.83
N PRO A 111 -1.82 2.03 -16.13
CA PRO A 111 -2.69 1.48 -17.17
C PRO A 111 -2.32 0.05 -17.61
N LEU A 112 -1.66 -0.73 -16.75
CA LEU A 112 -1.30 -2.12 -17.02
C LEU A 112 -2.52 -3.02 -16.95
N LYS A 113 -2.60 -4.02 -17.84
CA LYS A 113 -3.75 -4.92 -17.93
C LYS A 113 -3.88 -5.76 -16.66
N THR A 114 -2.75 -6.25 -16.12
CA THR A 114 -2.71 -6.99 -14.84
C THR A 114 -3.20 -6.14 -13.67
N TYR A 115 -2.80 -4.86 -13.61
CA TYR A 115 -3.27 -3.91 -12.61
C TYR A 115 -4.79 -3.70 -12.71
N LEU A 116 -5.29 -3.36 -13.89
CA LEU A 116 -6.71 -3.10 -14.12
C LEU A 116 -7.58 -4.32 -13.82
N LYS A 117 -7.08 -5.54 -14.08
CA LYS A 117 -7.75 -6.79 -13.72
C LYS A 117 -7.80 -7.00 -12.22
N ARG A 118 -6.68 -6.78 -11.51
CA ARG A 118 -6.60 -6.91 -10.04
C ARG A 118 -7.60 -6.00 -9.32
N PHE A 119 -7.85 -4.81 -9.84
CA PHE A 119 -8.82 -3.85 -9.29
C PHE A 119 -10.23 -3.98 -9.88
N ASN A 120 -10.49 -5.06 -10.63
CA ASN A 120 -11.79 -5.33 -11.25
C ASN A 120 -12.32 -4.19 -12.16
N ILE A 121 -11.42 -3.38 -12.71
CA ILE A 121 -11.73 -2.33 -13.71
C ILE A 121 -11.86 -2.96 -15.10
N ARG A 122 -11.12 -4.06 -15.35
CA ARG A 122 -11.20 -4.84 -16.58
C ARG A 122 -11.30 -6.32 -16.30
N ASN A 123 -11.97 -7.05 -17.21
CA ASN A 123 -12.19 -8.48 -17.06
C ASN A 123 -11.02 -9.36 -17.54
N ARG A 124 -10.07 -8.79 -18.30
CA ARG A 124 -8.90 -9.51 -18.83
C ARG A 124 -7.61 -8.77 -18.49
N ASP A 125 -6.60 -9.54 -18.13
CA ASP A 125 -5.22 -9.09 -17.90
C ASP A 125 -4.32 -9.31 -19.12
N SER A 126 -4.83 -9.88 -20.21
CA SER A 126 -4.05 -10.11 -21.42
C SER A 126 -3.77 -8.84 -22.23
N CYS A 127 -2.62 -8.81 -22.89
CA CYS A 127 -2.24 -7.84 -23.89
C CYS A 127 -2.97 -8.10 -25.22
N GLY A 128 -2.79 -7.23 -26.22
CA GLY A 128 -3.42 -7.38 -27.54
C GLY A 128 -3.02 -8.64 -28.31
N TYR A 129 -1.90 -9.27 -27.92
CA TYR A 129 -1.37 -10.51 -28.51
C TYR A 129 -1.61 -11.76 -27.66
N GLY A 130 -2.37 -11.64 -26.55
CA GLY A 130 -2.81 -12.79 -25.75
C GLY A 130 -1.99 -13.08 -24.49
N ASP A 131 -0.74 -12.66 -24.42
CA ASP A 131 0.11 -12.82 -23.23
C ASP A 131 -0.35 -11.95 -22.05
N MET A 132 0.09 -12.26 -20.83
CA MET A 132 -0.19 -11.45 -19.65
C MET A 132 0.39 -10.04 -19.79
N GLY A 133 -0.48 -9.02 -19.81
CA GLY A 133 -0.12 -7.60 -19.96
C GLY A 133 0.44 -6.97 -18.69
N SER A 134 1.48 -7.59 -18.15
CA SER A 134 2.32 -7.08 -17.06
C SER A 134 3.34 -6.06 -17.56
N GLN A 135 3.90 -5.26 -16.65
CA GLN A 135 4.99 -4.34 -16.99
C GLN A 135 6.17 -5.09 -17.64
N LEU A 136 6.59 -6.20 -17.04
CA LEU A 136 7.68 -7.05 -17.50
C LEU A 136 7.47 -7.49 -18.97
N HIS A 137 6.25 -7.89 -19.32
CA HIS A 137 5.90 -8.27 -20.69
C HIS A 137 6.07 -7.09 -21.66
N TYR A 138 5.51 -5.92 -21.34
CA TYR A 138 5.65 -4.73 -22.18
C TYR A 138 7.11 -4.29 -22.35
N ASP A 139 7.97 -4.49 -21.35
CA ASP A 139 9.37 -4.04 -21.46
C ASP A 139 10.28 -5.00 -22.25
N THR A 140 9.89 -6.27 -22.42
CA THR A 140 10.83 -7.31 -22.87
C THR A 140 10.34 -8.23 -23.97
N SER A 141 9.01 -8.35 -24.14
CA SER A 141 8.45 -9.40 -25.01
C SER A 141 7.19 -9.00 -25.78
N CYS A 142 6.51 -7.91 -25.42
CA CYS A 142 5.29 -7.50 -26.11
C CYS A 142 5.58 -6.93 -27.51
N PRO A 143 5.05 -7.53 -28.59
CA PRO A 143 5.26 -7.02 -29.94
C PRO A 143 4.81 -5.55 -30.13
N LEU A 144 3.83 -5.08 -29.35
CA LEU A 144 3.33 -3.70 -29.38
C LEU A 144 4.36 -2.66 -28.92
N THR A 145 5.31 -3.06 -28.09
CA THR A 145 6.31 -2.16 -27.49
C THR A 145 7.72 -2.55 -27.90
N ARG A 146 7.88 -3.31 -28.99
CA ARG A 146 9.16 -3.83 -29.48
C ARG A 146 10.23 -2.77 -29.70
N SER A 147 9.86 -1.57 -30.14
CA SER A 147 10.78 -0.44 -30.32
C SER A 147 11.29 0.15 -29.00
N TYR A 148 10.63 -0.14 -27.88
CA TYR A 148 10.91 0.39 -26.55
C TYR A 148 11.45 -0.67 -25.59
N TYR A 149 11.86 -1.84 -26.10
CA TYR A 149 12.38 -2.89 -25.24
C TYR A 149 13.60 -2.43 -24.45
N LEU A 150 13.59 -2.73 -23.15
CA LEU A 150 14.80 -2.72 -22.36
C LEU A 150 15.70 -3.85 -22.87
N LYS A 151 17.00 -3.59 -23.09
CA LYS A 151 17.95 -4.63 -23.54
C LYS A 151 17.88 -5.82 -22.58
N LYS A 152 17.46 -6.98 -23.10
CA LYS A 152 17.32 -8.23 -22.34
C LYS A 152 18.69 -8.69 -21.83
N PRO A 153 18.94 -8.85 -20.51
CA PRO A 153 20.15 -9.49 -20.02
C PRO A 153 20.02 -11.03 -20.05
N SER A 154 21.14 -11.73 -19.88
CA SER A 154 21.20 -13.20 -19.74
C SER A 154 20.27 -13.69 -18.62
N ALA A 155 19.75 -14.92 -18.76
CA ALA A 155 18.79 -15.56 -17.87
C ALA A 155 19.24 -15.63 -16.39
N ASP A 156 20.52 -15.46 -16.12
CA ASP A 156 21.14 -15.64 -14.79
C ASP A 156 21.00 -14.41 -13.86
N LEU A 157 20.38 -13.30 -14.30
CA LEU A 157 20.41 -12.01 -13.60
C LEU A 157 19.04 -11.40 -13.25
N GLU A 158 17.95 -12.18 -13.31
CA GLU A 158 16.58 -11.71 -12.99
C GLU A 158 16.46 -10.95 -11.64
N PRO A 159 17.10 -11.39 -10.53
CA PRO A 159 17.07 -10.64 -9.27
C PRO A 159 17.94 -9.36 -9.27
N GLN A 160 18.94 -9.25 -10.16
CA GLN A 160 19.86 -8.12 -10.25
C GLN A 160 19.41 -7.02 -11.22
N ARG A 161 18.38 -7.27 -12.04
CA ARG A 161 17.76 -6.30 -12.98
C ARG A 161 17.41 -4.96 -12.32
N TRP A 162 16.95 -5.05 -11.08
CA TRP A 162 16.39 -3.92 -10.34
C TRP A 162 17.42 -3.01 -9.69
N LYS A 163 18.63 -3.51 -9.42
CA LYS A 163 19.73 -2.72 -8.86
C LYS A 163 20.40 -1.86 -9.94
N LYS A 164 20.65 -2.43 -11.12
CA LYS A 164 21.35 -1.73 -12.20
C LYS A 164 20.54 -0.60 -12.84
N SER A 165 19.21 -0.71 -12.87
CA SER A 165 18.33 0.31 -13.47
C SER A 165 18.33 1.61 -12.65
N SER A 166 18.48 1.52 -11.33
CA SER A 166 18.60 2.67 -10.43
C SER A 166 20.02 3.23 -10.30
N GLU A 167 21.04 2.43 -10.66
CA GLU A 167 22.46 2.82 -10.58
C GLU A 167 22.98 3.41 -11.90
N GLN A 168 22.33 3.16 -13.04
CA GLN A 168 22.73 3.70 -14.34
C GLN A 168 22.31 5.16 -14.59
N GLN A 169 21.64 5.81 -13.63
CA GLN A 169 21.30 7.23 -13.72
C GLN A 169 22.19 8.13 -12.85
N TYR A 170 23.23 7.56 -12.25
CA TYR A 170 24.28 8.26 -11.53
C TYR A 170 25.65 7.97 -12.16
N PHE A 171 25.78 8.20 -13.46
CA PHE A 171 26.99 8.68 -14.15
C PHE A 171 26.61 9.21 -15.54
#